data_AF-A0A838K4X0-F1
#
_entry.id   AF-A0A838K4X0-F1
#
_cell.length_a   1.000
_cell.length_b   1.000
_cell.length_c   1.000
_cell.angle_alpha   90.00
_cell.angle_beta   90.00
_cell.angle_gamma   90.00
#
_symmetry.space_group_name_H-M   'P 1'
#
loop_
_entity.id
_entity.type
_entity.pdbx_description
1 polymer ?
#
loop_
_entity_poly.entity_id
_entity_poly.type
_entity_poly.pdbx_seq_one_letter_code
_entity_poly.pdbx_strand_id
1 'polypeptide(L)'
;MVYVDHSSNSADEFDLRPTDAGANVILLEPYDDVVFERLVEHNGLKLVNPSQLAVDLLTGPGRSPSEGQELLAWMKEHTDAWRA
;
A
#
# COMPACT_ATOMS: atom_id res chain seq x y z
N MET A 1 -4.89 0.38 -2.38
CA MET A 1 -4.45 1.70 -1.89
C MET A 1 -3.39 2.23 -2.81
N VAL A 2 -3.33 3.54 -3.01
CA VAL A 2 -2.28 4.22 -3.78
C VAL A 2 -1.86 5.46 -2.98
N TYR A 3 -0.56 5.59 -2.71
CA TYR A 3 0.00 6.80 -2.11
C TYR A 3 0.14 7.88 -3.18
N VAL A 4 -0.29 9.10 -2.85
CA VAL A 4 -0.29 10.27 -3.73
C VAL A 4 0.03 11.53 -2.93
N ASP A 5 0.58 12.55 -3.59
CA ASP A 5 0.90 13.82 -2.92
C ASP A 5 -0.36 14.60 -2.53
N HIS A 6 -1.37 14.61 -3.41
CA HIS A 6 -2.63 15.32 -3.22
C HIS A 6 -3.78 14.47 -3.77
N SER A 7 -4.64 13.99 -2.87
CA SER A 7 -5.74 13.06 -3.17
C SER A 7 -6.78 13.65 -4.10
N SER A 8 -7.15 14.94 -3.94
CA SER A 8 -8.12 15.60 -4.81
C SER A 8 -7.60 15.70 -6.25
N ASN A 9 -6.38 16.22 -6.43
CA ASN A 9 -5.78 16.38 -7.75
C ASN A 9 -5.56 15.02 -8.45
N SER A 10 -5.12 14.01 -7.69
CA SER A 10 -4.89 12.67 -8.21
C SER A 10 -6.19 11.95 -8.55
N ALA A 11 -7.27 12.19 -7.80
CA ALA A 11 -8.58 11.64 -8.14
C ALA A 11 -9.06 12.14 -9.50
N ASP A 12 -8.88 13.44 -9.78
CA ASP A 12 -9.21 14.01 -11.09
C ASP A 12 -8.31 13.46 -12.21
N GLU A 13 -7.00 13.37 -11.98
CA GLU A 13 -6.04 12.82 -12.95
C GLU A 13 -6.33 11.36 -13.30
N PHE A 14 -6.75 10.57 -12.31
CA PHE A 14 -7.08 9.15 -12.48
C PHE A 14 -8.53 8.89 -12.89
N ASP A 15 -9.33 9.93 -13.14
CA ASP A 15 -10.78 9.85 -13.45
C ASP A 15 -11.56 9.02 -12.40
N LEU A 16 -11.20 9.19 -11.12
CA LEU A 16 -11.84 8.52 -10.00
C LEU A 16 -13.05 9.32 -9.52
N ARG A 17 -14.04 8.60 -8.98
CA ARG A 17 -15.25 9.20 -8.40
C ARG A 17 -15.27 8.96 -6.89
N PRO A 18 -15.51 9.99 -6.06
CA PRO A 18 -15.59 9.83 -4.61
C PRO A 18 -16.82 8.98 -4.23
N THR A 19 -16.67 8.20 -3.16
CA THR A 19 -17.78 7.42 -2.58
C THR A 19 -17.58 7.29 -1.07
N ASP A 20 -18.69 7.32 -0.33
CA ASP A 20 -18.69 7.13 1.12
C ASP A 20 -18.69 5.64 1.51
N ALA A 21 -18.98 4.74 0.56
CA ALA A 21 -19.02 3.29 0.78
C ALA A 21 -18.63 2.49 -0.47
N GLY A 22 -18.09 1.29 -0.27
CA GLY A 22 -17.78 0.36 -1.36
C GLY A 22 -16.67 0.86 -2.30
N ALA A 23 -15.68 1.59 -1.77
CA ALA A 23 -14.56 2.08 -2.56
C ALA A 23 -13.72 0.93 -3.12
N ASN A 24 -13.40 1.00 -4.42
CA ASN A 24 -12.49 0.07 -5.09
C ASN A 24 -11.02 0.51 -4.97
N VAL A 25 -10.80 1.82 -4.85
CA VAL A 25 -9.49 2.46 -4.75
C VAL A 25 -9.55 3.42 -3.57
N ILE A 26 -8.48 3.43 -2.79
CA ILE A 26 -8.26 4.38 -1.70
C ILE A 26 -6.98 5.12 -2.05
N LEU A 27 -7.07 6.45 -2.14
CA LEU A 27 -5.92 7.34 -2.27
C LEU A 27 -5.47 7.76 -0.87
N LEU A 28 -4.16 7.75 -0.63
CA LEU A 28 -3.58 8.12 0.65
C LEU A 28 -2.55 9.22 0.46
N GLU A 29 -2.69 10.29 1.24
CA GLU A 29 -1.65 11.31 1.40
C GLU A 29 -0.77 10.88 2.56
N PRO A 30 0.49 10.49 2.32
CA PRO A 30 1.37 10.08 3.40
C PRO A 30 1.79 11.29 4.25
N TYR A 31 2.00 11.06 5.54
CA TYR A 31 2.56 12.09 6.42
C TYR A 31 4.04 12.38 6.12
N ASP A 32 4.78 11.35 5.71
CA ASP A 32 6.21 11.39 5.44
C ASP A 32 6.55 10.50 4.24
N ASP A 33 7.57 10.89 3.47
CA ASP A 33 7.99 10.25 2.23
C ASP A 33 8.60 8.85 2.43
N VAL A 34 8.83 8.40 3.67
CA VAL A 34 9.36 7.06 3.99
C VAL A 34 8.55 5.92 3.34
N VAL A 35 7.25 6.13 3.06
CA VAL A 35 6.42 5.15 2.34
C VAL A 35 6.89 4.88 0.91
N PHE A 36 7.66 5.80 0.33
CA PHE A 36 8.26 5.73 -1.00
C PHE A 36 9.71 5.23 -0.99
N GLU A 37 10.24 4.85 0.18
CA GLU A 37 11.57 4.24 0.24
C GLU A 37 11.53 2.77 -0.16
N ARG A 38 12.57 2.35 -0.90
CA ARG A 38 12.81 0.96 -1.31
C ARG A 38 11.63 0.32 -2.04
N LEU A 39 10.97 1.09 -2.89
CA LEU A 39 9.87 0.61 -3.73
C LEU A 39 10.30 -0.59 -4.56
N VAL A 40 9.38 -1.54 -4.70
CA VAL A 40 9.56 -2.73 -5.53
C VAL A 40 8.96 -2.44 -6.90
N GLU A 41 9.74 -2.60 -7.96
CA GLU A 41 9.20 -2.56 -9.31
C GLU A 41 8.60 -3.91 -9.71
N HIS A 42 7.35 -3.89 -10.18
CA HIS A 42 6.67 -5.07 -10.67
C HIS A 42 5.76 -4.71 -11.84
N ASN A 43 6.02 -5.26 -13.03
CA ASN A 43 5.25 -5.00 -14.25
C ASN A 43 5.09 -3.51 -14.59
N GLY A 44 6.14 -2.70 -14.35
CA GLY A 44 6.12 -1.25 -14.57
C GLY A 44 5.38 -0.45 -13.49
N LEU A 45 4.89 -1.11 -12.44
CA LEU A 45 4.30 -0.47 -11.26
C LEU A 45 5.33 -0.39 -10.14
N LYS A 46 5.30 0.73 -9.42
CA LYS A 46 6.04 0.88 -8.16
C LYS A 46 5.14 0.48 -7.01
N LEU A 47 5.53 -0.57 -6.30
CA LEU A 47 4.83 -1.09 -5.14
C LEU A 47 5.60 -0.69 -3.88
N VAL A 48 4.87 -0.47 -2.79
CA VAL A 48 5.50 -0.23 -1.48
C VAL A 48 6.37 -1.40 -1.06
N ASN A 49 7.41 -1.13 -0.28
CA ASN A 49 8.25 -2.19 0.25
C ASN A 49 7.44 -3.14 1.17
N PRO A 50 7.90 -4.39 1.38
CA PRO A 50 7.15 -5.37 2.16
C PRO A 50 6.84 -4.96 3.61
N SER A 51 7.68 -4.11 4.23
CA SER A 51 7.40 -3.61 5.59
C SER A 51 6.23 -2.63 5.59
N GLN A 52 6.20 -1.71 4.64
CA GLN A 52 5.07 -0.78 4.51
C GLN A 52 3.79 -1.53 4.13
N LEU A 53 3.86 -2.52 3.22
CA LEU A 53 2.71 -3.36 2.88
C LEU A 53 2.14 -4.07 4.12
N ALA A 54 2.98 -4.56 5.02
CA ALA A 54 2.53 -5.17 6.26
C ALA A 54 1.78 -4.17 7.16
N VAL A 55 2.28 -2.94 7.31
CA VAL A 55 1.59 -1.87 8.08
C VAL A 55 0.22 -1.56 7.47
N ASP A 56 0.17 -1.41 6.16
CA ASP A 56 -1.05 -1.10 5.40
C ASP A 56 -2.10 -2.21 5.57
N LEU A 57 -1.68 -3.48 5.46
CA LEU A 57 -2.59 -4.62 5.61
C LEU A 57 -3.10 -4.78 7.04
N LEU A 58 -2.22 -4.65 8.03
CA LEU A 58 -2.58 -4.81 9.45
C LEU A 58 -3.52 -3.71 9.94
N THR A 59 -3.48 -2.53 9.32
CA THR A 59 -4.35 -1.39 9.65
C THR A 59 -5.53 -1.22 8.67
N GLY A 60 -5.55 -2.02 7.60
CA GLY A 60 -6.55 -1.97 6.54
C GLY A 60 -7.89 -2.62 6.92
N PRO A 61 -8.98 -2.27 6.21
CA PRO A 61 -10.31 -2.79 6.51
C PRO A 61 -10.52 -4.24 6.03
N GLY A 62 -11.63 -4.84 6.47
CA GLY A 62 -12.11 -6.13 5.97
C GLY A 62 -11.14 -7.27 6.26
N ARG A 63 -10.68 -7.97 5.22
CA ARG A 63 -9.78 -9.12 5.35
C ARG A 63 -8.29 -8.75 5.43
N SER A 64 -7.96 -7.48 5.21
CA SER A 64 -6.57 -7.00 5.15
C SER A 64 -5.74 -7.43 6.37
N PRO A 65 -6.24 -7.38 7.62
CA PRO A 65 -5.43 -7.78 8.78
C PRO A 65 -5.04 -9.26 8.76
N SER A 66 -5.91 -10.13 8.23
CA SER A 66 -5.58 -11.56 8.05
C SER A 66 -4.52 -11.76 6.97
N GLU A 67 -4.60 -11.02 5.85
CA GLU A 67 -3.57 -11.05 4.79
C GLU A 67 -2.23 -10.53 5.32
N GLY A 68 -2.25 -9.50 6.17
CA GLY A 68 -1.06 -8.98 6.84
C GLY A 68 -0.40 -9.98 7.78
N GLN A 69 -1.17 -10.80 8.50
CA GLN A 69 -0.63 -11.87 9.34
C GLN A 69 0.09 -12.95 8.52
N GLU A 70 -0.50 -13.37 7.39
CA GLU A 70 0.13 -14.33 6.48
C GLU A 70 1.41 -13.75 5.84
N LEU A 71 1.37 -12.48 5.44
CA LEU A 71 2.57 -11.79 4.95
C LEU A 71 3.68 -11.76 6.01
N LEU A 72 3.35 -11.44 7.26
CA LEU A 72 4.32 -11.47 8.37
C LEU A 72 4.88 -12.87 8.61
N ALA A 73 4.09 -13.92 8.47
CA ALA A 73 4.56 -15.30 8.57
C ALA A 73 5.60 -15.60 7.48
N TRP A 74 5.27 -15.28 6.22
CA TRP A 74 6.21 -15.44 5.10
C TRP A 74 7.50 -14.62 5.29
N MET A 75 7.38 -13.36 5.73
CA MET A 75 8.52 -12.47 5.99
C MET A 75 9.49 -13.03 7.05
N LYS A 76 8.98 -13.71 8.08
CA LYS A 76 9.83 -14.34 9.11
C LYS A 76 10.71 -15.45 8.54
N GLU A 77 10.19 -16.19 7.56
CA GLU A 77 10.89 -17.31 6.93
C GLU A 77 11.82 -16.87 5.79
N HIS A 78 11.61 -15.68 5.22
CA HIS A 78 12.30 -15.21 4.00
C HIS A 78 13.03 -13.87 4.20
N THR A 79 13.74 -13.71 5.32
CA THR A 79 14.33 -12.40 5.68
C THR A 79 15.25 -11.81 4.62
N ASP A 80 16.04 -12.62 3.94
CA ASP A 80 16.95 -12.14 2.87
C ASP A 80 16.18 -11.63 1.64
N ALA A 81 14.99 -12.19 1.36
CA ALA A 81 14.22 -11.85 0.18
C ALA A 81 13.57 -10.46 0.26
N TRP A 82 13.23 -9.98 1.46
CA TRP A 82 12.54 -8.70 1.63
C TRP A 82 13.37 -7.61 2.33
N ARG A 83 14.47 -7.98 3.01
CA ARG A 83 15.35 -7.01 3.70
C ARG A 83 16.49 -6.48 2.84
N ALA A 84 16.68 -6.99 1.62
CA ALA A 84 17.73 -6.56 0.69
C ALA A 84 17.60 -5.10 0.24
#